data_AF-A0A1E3QD19-F1
#
_entry.id   AF-A0A1E3QD19-F1
#
_cell.length_a   1.000
_cell.length_b   1.000
_cell.length_c   1.000
_cell.angle_alpha   90.00
_cell.angle_beta   90.00
_cell.angle_gamma   90.00
#
_symmetry.space_group_name_H-M   'P 1'
#
loop_
_entity.id
_entity.type
_entity.pdbx_description
1 polymer ?
#
loop_
_entity_poly.entity_id
_entity_poly.type
_entity_poly.pdbx_seq_one_letter_code
_entity_poly.pdbx_strand_id
1 'polypeptide(L)'
;MSHENFWSDGLARYLPALDLPFILHHIATRPQKQALTEDPQKSKKKKQKQLVSTQLSTHFLTLTYAGLHVLALELLVYTNSPSADTNETEKEPLTTIFVSKADSSGYFSSNREDAKLNLGDVVTQILKMFIKALSRPSTPTRLCLFARAQSQYIFPESGRNKQKHVLSDRDLIKWWIRVTSPLLSLFSELKSARLSVPGAEQVEVKSFLAHDSEAKNLLWKEGHIFCPDGDRDKELALRHVPSFPDDPKSRFLDVLVAEGRDGITTVNQFFAELQMRQEFLLGFVAAIIGIEGFVDKKAEEKTSFACPLLENRVYSKIHDAIVTSDYSTEKLARNATAKFIEALPKSSQHIIRGRQEISKAGSEGDADRKQRVQQINVIGGGLVRKRTKPAHTRTTFARQQATNAHNGSGESQQATRTDQTDRGSDDTEASKKMKV
;
A
#
# COMPACT_ATOMS: atom_id res chain seq x y z
N MET A 1 22.39 -2.05 26.07
CA MET A 1 22.90 -1.49 24.80
C MET A 1 22.50 -0.03 24.76
N SER A 2 23.35 0.90 24.29
CA SER A 2 22.98 2.30 24.13
C SER A 2 21.90 2.44 23.05
N HIS A 3 20.91 3.32 23.28
CA HIS A 3 19.79 3.53 22.36
C HIS A 3 20.24 4.05 20.97
N GLU A 4 21.43 4.65 20.88
CA GLU A 4 22.03 5.18 19.65
C GLU A 4 22.24 4.10 18.57
N ASN A 5 22.36 2.83 18.94
CA ASN A 5 22.72 1.76 18.01
C ASN A 5 21.52 1.05 17.36
N PHE A 6 20.29 1.17 17.87
CA PHE A 6 19.15 0.33 17.45
C PHE A 6 18.90 0.38 15.93
N TRP A 7 18.73 1.58 15.37
CA TRP A 7 18.50 1.76 13.92
C TRP A 7 19.74 1.46 13.08
N SER A 8 20.92 1.84 13.58
CA SER A 8 22.19 1.65 12.86
C SER A 8 22.54 0.17 12.71
N ASP A 9 22.55 -0.59 13.81
CA ASP A 9 22.84 -2.03 13.80
C ASP A 9 21.79 -2.81 13.00
N GLY A 10 20.52 -2.43 13.15
CA GLY A 10 19.40 -3.08 12.48
C GLY A 10 19.37 -2.90 10.96
N LEU A 11 19.64 -1.69 10.46
CA LEU A 11 19.49 -1.37 9.02
C LEU A 11 20.79 -1.37 8.21
N ALA A 12 21.96 -1.20 8.83
CA ALA A 12 23.22 -1.04 8.09
C ALA A 12 23.50 -2.18 7.09
N ARG A 13 23.09 -3.43 7.38
CA ARG A 13 23.30 -4.58 6.48
C ARG A 13 22.43 -4.58 5.21
N TYR A 14 21.41 -3.71 5.16
CA TYR A 14 20.45 -3.57 4.06
C TYR A 14 20.62 -2.25 3.31
N LEU A 15 21.68 -1.51 3.62
CA LEU A 15 22.06 -0.25 2.98
C LEU A 15 23.47 -0.42 2.38
N PRO A 16 23.71 0.02 1.13
CA PRO A 16 25.00 -0.10 0.48
C PRO A 16 26.07 0.70 1.23
N ALA A 17 27.30 0.19 1.25
CA ALA A 17 28.45 0.82 1.90
C ALA A 17 28.97 2.01 1.06
N LEU A 18 28.43 3.21 1.31
CA LEU A 18 28.72 4.44 0.58
C LEU A 18 29.53 5.45 1.41
N ASP A 19 30.20 6.40 0.76
CA ASP A 19 31.02 7.45 1.41
C ASP A 19 30.19 8.30 2.40
N LEU A 20 29.01 8.73 1.94
CA LEU A 20 28.03 9.44 2.73
C LEU A 20 27.12 8.45 3.48
N PRO A 21 26.79 8.71 4.76
CA PRO A 21 25.82 7.89 5.47
C PRO A 21 24.40 8.13 4.94
N PHE A 22 23.53 7.16 5.16
CA PHE A 22 22.09 7.38 5.14
C PHE A 22 21.66 8.03 6.45
N ILE A 23 20.57 8.79 6.42
CA ILE A 23 19.93 9.29 7.65
C ILE A 23 18.47 8.84 7.63
N LEU A 24 18.11 8.01 8.61
CA LEU A 24 16.73 7.65 8.91
C LEU A 24 16.18 8.70 9.88
N HIS A 25 15.08 9.36 9.49
CA HIS A 25 14.31 10.22 10.37
C HIS A 25 13.12 9.43 10.88
N HIS A 26 12.96 9.30 12.20
CA HIS A 26 11.80 8.64 12.81
C HIS A 26 11.14 9.58 13.83
N ILE A 27 9.87 9.92 13.59
CA ILE A 27 8.99 10.63 14.54
C ILE A 27 7.76 9.78 14.85
N ALA A 28 7.17 9.98 16.02
CA ALA A 28 5.88 9.38 16.35
C ALA A 28 4.96 10.35 17.10
N THR A 29 3.64 10.13 17.03
CA THR A 29 2.68 10.85 17.88
C THR A 29 2.59 10.21 19.27
N ARG A 30 2.24 11.01 20.28
CA ARG A 30 1.88 10.49 21.61
C ARG A 30 0.64 9.60 21.49
N PRO A 31 0.58 8.42 22.13
CA PRO A 31 -0.57 7.52 22.05
C PRO A 31 -1.88 8.19 22.50
N GLN A 32 -2.90 8.16 21.65
CA GLN A 32 -4.23 8.73 21.90
C GLN A 32 -5.32 7.67 21.90
N LYS A 33 -6.38 7.86 22.69
CA LYS A 33 -7.51 6.92 22.69
C LYS A 33 -8.28 7.01 21.37
N GLN A 34 -8.37 5.91 20.63
CA GLN A 34 -9.11 5.84 19.38
C GLN A 34 -9.68 4.43 19.18
N ALA A 35 -10.96 4.32 18.83
CA ALA A 35 -11.56 3.04 18.45
C ALA A 35 -10.91 2.46 17.20
N LEU A 36 -10.57 1.18 17.24
CA LEU A 36 -10.19 0.40 16.05
C LEU A 36 -11.37 -0.41 15.49
N THR A 37 -12.37 -0.72 16.31
CA THR A 37 -13.57 -1.50 15.96
C THR A 37 -14.73 -1.03 16.84
N GLU A 38 -15.97 -1.26 16.40
CA GLU A 38 -17.17 -0.76 17.09
C GLU A 38 -18.10 -1.90 17.54
N ASP A 39 -19.10 -1.59 18.36
CA ASP A 39 -20.13 -2.53 18.77
C ASP A 39 -21.55 -1.92 18.60
N PRO A 40 -22.29 -2.32 17.55
CA PRO A 40 -23.58 -1.72 17.20
C PRO A 40 -24.70 -2.04 18.21
N GLN A 41 -24.50 -3.01 19.11
CA GLN A 41 -25.44 -3.29 20.19
C GLN A 41 -25.27 -2.34 21.38
N LYS A 42 -24.08 -1.74 21.56
CA LYS A 42 -23.78 -0.79 22.64
C LYS A 42 -24.09 0.66 22.24
N SER A 43 -24.00 1.02 20.96
CA SER A 43 -24.34 2.37 20.45
C SER A 43 -25.79 2.79 20.71
N LYS A 44 -26.74 1.83 20.74
CA LYS A 44 -28.17 2.08 20.90
C LYS A 44 -28.63 2.28 22.37
N LYS A 45 -27.77 2.07 23.38
CA LYS A 45 -28.11 2.21 24.81
C LYS A 45 -27.19 3.20 25.55
N LYS A 46 -27.48 4.50 25.40
CA LYS A 46 -26.81 5.67 26.04
C LYS A 46 -25.32 5.84 25.71
N LYS A 47 -24.89 7.12 25.67
CA LYS A 47 -23.46 7.50 25.52
C LYS A 47 -22.67 7.14 26.77
N GLN A 48 -22.10 5.93 26.89
CA GLN A 48 -21.20 5.62 28.00
C GLN A 48 -20.13 4.57 27.71
N LYS A 49 -18.90 4.87 28.14
CA LYS A 49 -17.68 4.04 28.22
C LYS A 49 -17.46 3.01 27.09
N GLN A 50 -16.59 3.40 26.14
CA GLN A 50 -15.83 2.47 25.31
C GLN A 50 -15.02 1.51 26.22
N LEU A 51 -15.39 0.22 26.21
CA LEU A 51 -14.89 -0.79 27.17
C LEU A 51 -13.48 -1.32 26.90
N VAL A 52 -12.85 -0.95 25.78
CA VAL A 52 -11.42 -1.21 25.52
C VAL A 52 -10.74 0.11 25.20
N SER A 53 -9.74 0.48 26.01
CA SER A 53 -8.93 1.67 25.78
C SER A 53 -7.85 1.40 24.74
N THR A 54 -8.25 1.18 23.48
CA THR A 54 -7.33 1.16 22.34
C THR A 54 -6.60 2.50 22.23
N GLN A 55 -5.27 2.46 22.21
CA GLN A 55 -4.44 3.63 21.96
C GLN A 55 -3.83 3.55 20.56
N LEU A 56 -3.91 4.64 19.78
CA LEU A 56 -3.21 4.82 18.51
C LEU A 56 -1.99 5.72 18.70
N SER A 57 -0.83 5.30 18.21
CA SER A 57 0.29 6.18 17.84
C SER A 57 0.65 6.02 16.36
N THR A 58 0.80 7.14 15.67
CA THR A 58 1.30 7.19 14.28
C THR A 58 2.82 7.27 14.33
N HIS A 59 3.51 6.43 13.56
CA HIS A 59 4.94 6.45 13.38
C HIS A 59 5.25 6.78 11.92
N PHE A 60 6.02 7.84 11.69
CA PHE A 60 6.41 8.28 10.36
C PHE A 60 7.93 8.20 10.23
N LEU A 61 8.38 7.48 9.21
CA LEU A 61 9.79 7.25 8.93
C LEU A 61 10.13 7.75 7.53
N THR A 62 11.23 8.48 7.39
CA THR A 62 11.81 8.79 6.07
C THR A 62 13.28 8.41 6.05
N LEU A 63 13.71 7.78 4.96
CA LEU A 63 15.12 7.54 4.69
C LEU A 63 15.61 8.63 3.73
N THR A 64 16.72 9.28 4.10
CA THR A 64 17.40 10.27 3.26
C THR A 64 18.82 9.82 2.93
N TYR A 65 19.30 10.20 1.74
CA TYR A 65 20.67 10.02 1.29
C TYR A 65 21.12 11.26 0.51
N ALA A 66 22.34 11.73 0.73
CA ALA A 66 22.92 12.90 0.06
C ALA A 66 21.99 14.15 -0.02
N GLY A 67 21.19 14.39 1.02
CA GLY A 67 20.24 15.52 1.10
C GLY A 67 18.95 15.36 0.29
N LEU A 68 18.60 14.13 -0.10
CA LEU A 68 17.37 13.79 -0.82
C LEU A 68 16.60 12.71 -0.05
N HIS A 69 15.27 12.86 0.04
CA HIS A 69 14.38 11.76 0.43
C HIS A 69 14.47 10.59 -0.56
N VAL A 70 14.45 9.36 -0.04
CA VAL A 70 14.55 8.11 -0.81
C VAL A 70 13.31 7.24 -0.61
N LEU A 71 12.93 7.03 0.65
CA LEU A 71 11.82 6.19 1.11
C LEU A 71 11.04 6.94 2.18
N ALA A 72 9.71 6.78 2.22
CA ALA A 72 8.88 7.14 3.35
C ALA A 72 7.92 6.00 3.70
N LEU A 73 7.62 5.85 4.99
CA LEU A 73 6.77 4.79 5.55
C LEU A 73 5.93 5.36 6.71
N GLU A 74 4.61 5.22 6.63
CA GLU A 74 3.65 5.60 7.67
C GLU A 74 3.03 4.34 8.27
N LEU A 75 3.24 4.15 9.58
CA LEU A 75 2.75 3.01 10.35
C LEU A 75 1.80 3.51 11.45
N LEU A 76 0.60 2.94 11.52
CA LEU A 76 -0.35 3.18 12.60
C LEU A 76 -0.28 2.03 13.60
N VAL A 77 0.10 2.34 14.83
CA VAL A 77 0.28 1.35 15.90
C VAL A 77 -0.87 1.47 16.87
N TYR A 78 -1.72 0.44 16.92
CA TYR A 78 -2.83 0.32 17.86
C TYR A 78 -2.46 -0.67 18.96
N THR A 79 -2.51 -0.24 20.20
CA THR A 79 -2.33 -1.10 21.38
C THR A 79 -3.64 -1.20 22.15
N ASN A 80 -4.20 -2.40 22.23
CA ASN A 80 -5.23 -2.72 23.20
C ASN A 80 -4.54 -3.15 24.50
N SER A 81 -5.04 -2.64 25.62
CA SER A 81 -4.73 -3.15 26.96
C SER A 81 -6.03 -3.71 27.55
N PRO A 82 -5.98 -4.82 28.32
CA PRO A 82 -7.16 -5.32 29.00
C PRO A 82 -7.66 -4.25 29.98
N SER A 83 -8.98 -4.17 30.16
CA SER A 83 -9.53 -3.26 31.15
C SER A 83 -9.36 -3.89 32.54
N ALA A 84 -9.30 -3.08 33.59
CA ALA A 84 -9.27 -3.59 34.97
C ALA A 84 -10.69 -3.81 35.54
N ASP A 85 -11.74 -3.49 34.76
CA ASP A 85 -13.13 -3.41 35.23
C ASP A 85 -14.06 -4.38 34.48
N THR A 86 -14.37 -5.51 35.14
CA THR A 86 -15.63 -6.27 35.06
C THR A 86 -15.95 -7.18 33.85
N ASN A 87 -15.88 -8.49 34.09
CA ASN A 87 -16.91 -9.53 33.91
C ASN A 87 -17.72 -9.72 32.59
N GLU A 88 -17.52 -8.97 31.51
CA GLU A 88 -18.18 -9.23 30.21
C GLU A 88 -17.18 -9.31 29.05
N THR A 89 -17.07 -10.49 28.42
CA THR A 89 -16.41 -10.79 27.13
C THR A 89 -15.44 -9.72 26.61
N GLU A 90 -14.36 -9.50 27.35
CA GLU A 90 -13.33 -8.54 26.97
C GLU A 90 -12.62 -9.01 25.70
N LYS A 91 -12.41 -8.10 24.73
CA LYS A 91 -11.57 -8.41 23.57
C LYS A 91 -10.14 -8.65 24.05
N GLU A 92 -9.55 -9.76 23.60
CA GLU A 92 -8.16 -10.10 23.89
C GLU A 92 -7.21 -8.92 23.63
N PRO A 93 -6.16 -8.74 24.46
CA PRO A 93 -5.14 -7.75 24.19
C PRO A 93 -4.50 -8.04 22.82
N LEU A 94 -4.27 -6.99 22.04
CA LEU A 94 -3.74 -7.09 20.70
C LEU A 94 -2.86 -5.87 20.43
N THR A 95 -1.70 -6.09 19.80
CA THR A 95 -0.92 -5.02 19.18
C THR A 95 -1.12 -5.10 17.66
N THR A 96 -1.77 -4.11 17.04
CA THR A 96 -1.93 -4.03 15.58
C THR A 96 -0.99 -2.97 15.00
N ILE A 97 -0.12 -3.38 14.10
CA ILE A 97 0.69 -2.51 13.24
C ILE A 97 0.00 -2.49 11.88
N PHE A 98 -0.53 -1.34 11.48
CA PHE A 98 -1.10 -1.13 10.16
C PHE A 98 -0.13 -0.30 9.30
N VAL A 99 0.25 -0.82 8.13
CA VAL A 99 1.02 -0.05 7.16
C VAL A 99 0.05 0.81 6.37
N SER A 100 0.01 2.11 6.67
CA SER A 100 -0.93 3.04 6.04
C SER A 100 -0.42 3.51 4.68
N LYS A 101 0.85 3.92 4.60
CA LYS A 101 1.46 4.42 3.36
C LYS A 101 2.92 3.98 3.26
N ALA A 102 3.37 3.64 2.06
CA ALA A 102 4.78 3.47 1.73
C ALA A 102 5.02 4.10 0.35
N ASP A 103 6.07 4.91 0.22
CA ASP A 103 6.38 5.60 -1.03
C ASP A 103 7.89 5.76 -1.23
N SER A 104 8.31 5.94 -2.47
CA SER A 104 9.69 6.28 -2.83
C SER A 104 9.72 7.48 -3.77
N SER A 105 10.81 8.24 -3.73
CA SER A 105 10.94 9.46 -4.53
C SER A 105 11.57 9.23 -5.93
N GLY A 106 12.23 8.07 -6.11
CA GLY A 106 13.10 7.78 -7.26
C GLY A 106 14.51 8.39 -7.19
N TYR A 107 14.81 9.27 -6.22
CA TYR A 107 16.06 10.04 -6.21
C TYR A 107 17.31 9.31 -5.71
N PHE A 108 17.20 8.06 -5.25
CA PHE A 108 18.40 7.24 -5.01
C PHE A 108 19.05 6.81 -6.33
N SER A 109 18.25 6.25 -7.25
CA SER A 109 18.71 5.76 -8.55
C SER A 109 19.14 6.88 -9.49
N SER A 110 18.55 8.08 -9.37
CA SER A 110 18.91 9.25 -10.19
C SER A 110 20.40 9.59 -10.17
N ASN A 111 21.10 9.27 -9.08
CA ASN A 111 22.44 9.77 -8.81
C ASN A 111 23.52 8.67 -8.85
N ARG A 112 23.16 7.40 -9.09
CA ARG A 112 24.03 6.23 -8.84
C ARG A 112 23.73 5.04 -9.76
N GLU A 113 24.64 4.77 -10.69
CA GLU A 113 24.71 3.47 -11.40
C GLU A 113 25.54 2.43 -10.61
N ASP A 114 26.42 2.89 -9.72
CA ASP A 114 27.44 2.11 -9.05
C ASP A 114 26.91 1.28 -7.87
N ALA A 115 25.77 1.63 -7.25
CA ALA A 115 25.09 0.74 -6.31
C ALA A 115 23.57 0.75 -6.42
N LYS A 116 22.96 -0.38 -6.09
CA LYS A 116 21.51 -0.57 -6.01
C LYS A 116 21.07 -0.61 -4.55
N LEU A 117 19.89 -0.07 -4.27
CA LEU A 117 19.24 -0.13 -2.96
C LEU A 117 17.94 -0.92 -3.09
N ASN A 118 17.83 -2.05 -2.37
CA ASN A 118 16.59 -2.82 -2.34
C ASN A 118 15.66 -2.27 -1.26
N LEU A 119 14.74 -1.38 -1.65
CA LEU A 119 13.73 -0.83 -0.74
C LEU A 119 12.83 -1.91 -0.11
N GLY A 120 12.66 -3.06 -0.77
CA GLY A 120 11.95 -4.21 -0.20
C GLY A 120 12.65 -4.73 1.06
N ASP A 121 13.96 -4.93 1.01
CA ASP A 121 14.72 -5.45 2.15
C ASP A 121 14.78 -4.42 3.30
N VAL A 122 14.90 -3.13 2.97
CA VAL A 122 14.87 -2.03 3.95
C VAL A 122 13.50 -1.98 4.66
N VAL A 123 12.39 -1.98 3.93
CA VAL A 123 11.03 -1.98 4.52
C VAL A 123 10.78 -3.26 5.31
N THR A 124 11.20 -4.42 4.79
CA THR A 124 11.16 -5.70 5.52
C THR A 124 11.84 -5.57 6.87
N GLN A 125 13.07 -5.04 6.90
CA GLN A 125 13.82 -4.91 8.13
C GLN A 125 13.24 -3.88 9.10
N ILE A 126 12.73 -2.74 8.61
CA ILE A 126 11.98 -1.78 9.44
C ILE A 126 10.78 -2.48 10.09
N LEU A 127 9.98 -3.24 9.33
CA LEU A 127 8.84 -3.99 9.86
C LEU A 127 9.27 -5.09 10.84
N LYS A 128 10.37 -5.81 10.59
CA LYS A 128 10.94 -6.77 11.56
C LYS A 128 11.28 -6.10 12.89
N MET A 129 11.94 -4.94 12.83
CA MET A 129 12.32 -4.16 14.02
C MET A 129 11.09 -3.60 14.74
N PHE A 130 10.06 -3.16 14.00
CA PHE A 130 8.80 -2.70 14.57
C PHE A 130 8.02 -3.81 15.30
N ILE A 131 7.86 -4.97 14.66
CA ILE A 131 7.24 -6.15 15.27
C ILE A 131 7.98 -6.52 16.55
N LYS A 132 9.31 -6.72 16.47
CA LYS A 132 10.13 -7.04 17.65
C LYS A 132 10.03 -5.99 18.76
N ALA A 133 10.06 -4.70 18.45
CA ALA A 133 9.95 -3.66 19.48
C ALA A 133 8.57 -3.67 20.17
N LEU A 134 7.49 -3.74 19.38
CA LEU A 134 6.11 -3.51 19.85
C LEU A 134 5.37 -4.76 20.35
N SER A 135 5.86 -5.96 20.05
CA SER A 135 5.30 -7.19 20.61
C SER A 135 5.37 -7.20 22.15
N ARG A 136 4.38 -7.83 22.78
CA ARG A 136 4.28 -7.95 24.24
C ARG A 136 4.14 -9.45 24.60
N PRO A 137 4.74 -9.92 25.71
CA PRO A 137 4.53 -11.29 26.18
C PRO A 137 3.04 -11.64 26.27
N SER A 138 2.69 -12.87 25.86
CA SER A 138 1.31 -13.40 25.85
C SER A 138 0.27 -12.51 25.15
N THR A 139 0.69 -11.61 24.27
CA THR A 139 -0.19 -10.71 23.51
C THR A 139 0.03 -10.93 22.01
N PRO A 140 -0.97 -11.33 21.23
CA PRO A 140 -0.82 -11.44 19.79
C PRO A 140 -0.39 -10.10 19.17
N THR A 141 0.46 -10.20 18.15
CA THR A 141 0.86 -9.08 17.29
C THR A 141 0.29 -9.31 15.90
N ARG A 142 -0.38 -8.30 15.37
CA ARG A 142 -0.99 -8.27 14.04
C ARG A 142 -0.25 -7.26 13.17
N LEU A 143 0.22 -7.68 12.01
CA LEU A 143 0.59 -6.78 10.91
C LEU A 143 -0.54 -6.83 9.88
N CYS A 144 -0.99 -5.68 9.37
CA CYS A 144 -1.91 -5.66 8.23
C CYS A 144 -1.71 -4.43 7.35
N LEU A 145 -2.10 -4.54 6.09
CA LEU A 145 -2.02 -3.46 5.12
C LEU A 145 -3.04 -3.63 3.99
N PHE A 146 -3.29 -2.53 3.28
CA PHE A 146 -4.04 -2.52 2.03
C PHE A 146 -3.11 -2.11 0.89
N ALA A 147 -2.90 -3.00 -0.08
CA ALA A 147 -2.02 -2.78 -1.23
C ALA A 147 -2.85 -2.40 -2.46
N ARG A 148 -2.58 -1.23 -3.02
CA ARG A 148 -3.13 -0.69 -4.27
C ARG A 148 -2.04 0.15 -4.93
N ALA A 149 -1.88 0.14 -6.25
CA ALA A 149 -0.89 1.02 -6.89
C ALA A 149 -1.42 2.45 -7.05
N GLN A 150 -0.55 3.42 -6.79
CA GLN A 150 -0.71 4.83 -7.14
C GLN A 150 0.65 5.39 -7.57
N SER A 151 0.65 6.46 -8.36
CA SER A 151 1.89 7.12 -8.81
C SER A 151 2.66 7.77 -7.66
N GLN A 152 1.98 8.18 -6.59
CA GLN A 152 2.53 8.80 -5.38
C GLN A 152 1.55 8.66 -4.20
N TYR A 153 2.12 8.60 -2.99
CA TYR A 153 1.39 8.52 -1.73
C TYR A 153 1.85 9.58 -0.71
N ILE A 154 3.17 9.81 -0.63
CA ILE A 154 3.81 10.69 0.36
C ILE A 154 4.64 11.77 -0.32
N PHE A 155 5.14 11.53 -1.55
CA PHE A 155 5.97 12.47 -2.29
C PHE A 155 5.20 13.07 -3.50
N PRO A 156 4.56 14.26 -3.38
CA PRO A 156 3.79 14.85 -4.47
C PRO A 156 4.65 15.10 -5.71
N GLU A 157 4.05 14.89 -6.88
CA GLU A 157 4.65 14.98 -8.22
C GLU A 157 5.88 14.10 -8.47
N SER A 158 6.27 13.23 -7.53
CA SER A 158 7.33 12.23 -7.74
C SER A 158 6.99 11.22 -8.83
N GLY A 159 5.70 11.04 -9.18
CA GLY A 159 5.29 10.27 -10.36
C GLY A 159 5.79 10.86 -11.69
N ARG A 160 6.22 12.13 -11.73
CA ARG A 160 6.85 12.77 -12.90
C ARG A 160 8.35 12.48 -13.00
N ASN A 161 8.99 12.05 -11.91
CA ASN A 161 10.40 11.67 -11.91
C ASN A 161 10.57 10.36 -12.71
N LYS A 162 11.22 10.43 -13.89
CA LYS A 162 11.47 9.26 -14.75
C LYS A 162 12.32 8.16 -14.08
N GLN A 163 13.02 8.48 -12.99
CA GLN A 163 13.81 7.53 -12.19
C GLN A 163 12.98 6.84 -11.09
N LYS A 164 11.74 7.29 -10.84
CA LYS A 164 10.79 6.60 -9.96
C LYS A 164 10.14 5.43 -10.71
N HIS A 165 10.46 4.22 -10.30
CA HIS A 165 9.80 3.01 -10.79
C HIS A 165 8.48 2.78 -10.04
N VAL A 166 7.37 3.20 -10.63
CA VAL A 166 6.01 2.91 -10.12
C VAL A 166 5.63 1.48 -10.48
N LEU A 167 5.30 0.66 -9.48
CA LEU A 167 4.86 -0.72 -9.69
C LEU A 167 3.43 -0.77 -10.25
N SER A 168 3.14 -1.78 -11.06
CA SER A 168 1.75 -2.15 -11.36
C SER A 168 1.05 -2.67 -10.11
N ASP A 169 -0.29 -2.65 -10.09
CA ASP A 169 -1.11 -3.25 -9.03
C ASP A 169 -0.64 -4.68 -8.67
N ARG A 170 -0.47 -5.53 -9.69
CA ARG A 170 -0.04 -6.93 -9.56
C ARG A 170 1.40 -7.05 -9.01
N ASP A 171 2.31 -6.18 -9.45
CA ASP A 171 3.69 -6.21 -8.99
C ASP A 171 3.85 -5.64 -7.58
N LEU A 172 3.01 -4.68 -7.18
CA LEU A 172 2.95 -4.18 -5.81
C LEU A 172 2.46 -5.25 -4.84
N ILE A 173 1.46 -6.06 -5.22
CA ILE A 173 1.01 -7.20 -4.42
C ILE A 173 2.17 -8.20 -4.24
N LYS A 174 2.86 -8.58 -5.33
CA LYS A 174 4.05 -9.45 -5.26
C LYS A 174 5.17 -8.85 -4.40
N TRP A 175 5.38 -7.54 -4.48
CA TRP A 175 6.38 -6.84 -3.66
C TRP A 175 6.02 -6.87 -2.18
N TRP A 176 4.75 -6.60 -1.81
CA TRP A 176 4.32 -6.70 -0.42
C TRP A 176 4.36 -8.13 0.12
N ILE A 177 4.03 -9.15 -0.68
CA ILE A 177 4.21 -10.56 -0.26
C ILE A 177 5.69 -10.84 0.01
N ARG A 178 6.61 -10.42 -0.87
CA ARG A 178 8.07 -10.57 -0.63
C ARG A 178 8.55 -9.81 0.61
N VAL A 179 7.97 -8.65 0.91
CA VAL A 179 8.29 -7.86 2.11
C VAL A 179 7.73 -8.50 3.39
N THR A 180 6.58 -9.19 3.30
CA THR A 180 5.87 -9.71 4.48
C THR A 180 6.15 -11.18 4.76
N SER A 181 6.46 -12.01 3.76
CA SER A 181 6.87 -13.43 3.91
C SER A 181 8.01 -13.62 4.92
N PRO A 182 9.13 -12.87 4.88
CA PRO A 182 10.23 -13.06 5.83
C PRO A 182 9.87 -12.69 7.28
N LEU A 183 8.74 -11.99 7.50
CA LEU A 183 8.26 -11.62 8.84
C LEU A 183 7.61 -12.81 9.56
N LEU A 184 7.13 -13.83 8.83
CA LEU A 184 6.53 -15.04 9.42
C LEU A 184 7.49 -15.74 10.38
N SER A 185 8.80 -15.71 10.08
CA SER A 185 9.86 -16.27 10.93
C SER A 185 10.02 -15.61 12.31
N LEU A 186 9.35 -14.48 12.58
CA LEU A 186 9.36 -13.82 13.89
C LEU A 186 8.33 -14.38 14.87
N PHE A 187 7.33 -15.10 14.36
CA PHE A 187 6.22 -15.60 15.17
C PHE A 187 6.54 -17.01 15.66
N SER A 188 6.56 -17.19 16.98
CA SER A 188 6.70 -18.53 17.60
C SER A 188 5.43 -19.36 17.40
N GLU A 189 4.28 -18.70 17.40
CA GLU A 189 2.98 -19.29 17.11
C GLU A 189 2.24 -18.40 16.12
N LEU A 190 2.10 -18.87 14.88
CA LEU A 190 1.39 -18.16 13.81
C LEU A 190 -0.10 -18.52 13.84
N LYS A 191 -0.96 -17.61 14.33
CA LYS A 191 -2.42 -17.75 14.23
C LYS A 191 -2.88 -17.73 12.77
N SER A 192 -2.36 -16.80 11.96
CA SER A 192 -2.86 -16.58 10.59
C SER A 192 -1.87 -15.79 9.71
N ALA A 193 -1.69 -16.21 8.46
CA ALA A 193 -1.05 -15.42 7.40
C ALA A 193 -1.92 -15.47 6.15
N ARG A 194 -2.43 -14.31 5.71
CA ARG A 194 -3.53 -14.22 4.75
C ARG A 194 -3.34 -13.18 3.65
N LEU A 195 -3.67 -13.58 2.43
CA LEU A 195 -3.80 -12.72 1.26
C LEU A 195 -5.26 -12.83 0.73
N SER A 196 -5.96 -11.70 0.67
CA SER A 196 -7.21 -11.55 -0.08
C SER A 196 -7.00 -10.55 -1.19
N VAL A 197 -7.43 -10.90 -2.41
CA VAL A 197 -7.48 -10.00 -3.56
C VAL A 197 -8.95 -9.98 -4.00
N PRO A 198 -9.78 -9.06 -3.46
CA PRO A 198 -11.21 -9.06 -3.74
C PRO A 198 -11.48 -8.92 -5.24
N GLY A 199 -12.32 -9.81 -5.79
CA GLY A 199 -12.60 -9.87 -7.23
C GLY A 199 -11.62 -10.71 -8.08
N ALA A 200 -10.55 -11.26 -7.51
CA ALA A 200 -9.63 -12.15 -8.23
C ALA A 200 -9.93 -13.63 -8.02
N GLU A 201 -9.72 -14.45 -9.06
CA GLU A 201 -9.85 -15.90 -9.01
C GLU A 201 -8.78 -16.58 -8.14
N GLN A 202 -9.12 -17.71 -7.50
CA GLN A 202 -8.19 -18.43 -6.61
C GLN A 202 -6.85 -18.78 -7.28
N VAL A 203 -6.86 -19.06 -8.58
CA VAL A 203 -5.66 -19.38 -9.36
C VAL A 203 -4.75 -18.14 -9.48
N GLU A 204 -5.33 -16.96 -9.65
CA GLU A 204 -4.60 -15.70 -9.62
C GLU A 204 -4.03 -15.40 -8.23
N VAL A 205 -4.82 -15.58 -7.17
CA VAL A 205 -4.35 -15.39 -5.78
C VAL A 205 -3.16 -16.29 -5.48
N LYS A 206 -3.24 -17.57 -5.86
CA LYS A 206 -2.13 -18.54 -5.74
C LYS A 206 -0.90 -18.12 -6.56
N SER A 207 -1.09 -17.45 -7.70
CA SER A 207 0.04 -16.95 -8.51
C SER A 207 0.85 -15.85 -7.79
N PHE A 208 0.22 -15.00 -6.98
CA PHE A 208 0.93 -14.00 -6.18
C PHE A 208 1.79 -14.63 -5.07
N LEU A 209 1.34 -15.76 -4.51
CA LEU A 209 2.06 -16.51 -3.48
C LEU A 209 3.21 -17.36 -4.06
N ALA A 210 3.05 -17.90 -5.27
CA ALA A 210 4.00 -18.86 -5.87
C ALA A 210 5.33 -18.25 -6.36
N HIS A 211 5.46 -16.92 -6.42
CA HIS A 211 6.65 -16.23 -6.98
C HIS A 211 7.79 -16.00 -5.98
N ASP A 212 7.60 -16.39 -4.72
CA ASP A 212 8.62 -16.27 -3.68
C ASP A 212 9.25 -17.65 -3.45
N SER A 213 10.54 -17.76 -3.79
CA SER A 213 11.31 -19.01 -3.75
C SER A 213 11.64 -19.46 -2.32
N GLU A 214 11.58 -18.57 -1.33
CA GLU A 214 11.57 -18.95 0.09
C GLU A 214 10.16 -19.37 0.53
N ALA A 215 9.11 -18.84 -0.13
CA ALA A 215 7.72 -19.23 0.08
C ALA A 215 7.23 -20.43 -0.76
N LYS A 216 7.91 -21.58 -0.61
CA LYS A 216 7.20 -22.88 -0.58
C LYS A 216 6.38 -23.03 0.73
N ASN A 217 5.84 -21.91 1.24
CA ASN A 217 5.25 -21.78 2.56
C ASN A 217 3.76 -22.16 2.51
N LEU A 218 3.44 -23.34 3.03
CA LEU A 218 2.07 -23.79 3.34
C LEU A 218 1.35 -22.89 4.39
N LEU A 219 2.03 -21.86 4.89
CA LEU A 219 1.57 -20.92 5.92
C LEU A 219 0.65 -19.84 5.35
N TRP A 220 0.93 -19.31 4.15
CA TRP A 220 0.08 -18.32 3.51
C TRP A 220 -1.19 -18.98 2.98
N LYS A 221 -2.34 -18.44 3.36
CA LYS A 221 -3.66 -18.90 2.92
C LYS A 221 -4.47 -17.77 2.29
N GLU A 222 -5.40 -18.12 1.41
CA GLU A 222 -6.35 -17.16 0.85
C GLU A 222 -7.31 -16.61 1.92
N GLY A 223 -7.79 -15.38 1.74
CA GLY A 223 -8.78 -14.71 2.59
C GLY A 223 -8.19 -13.63 3.51
N HIS A 224 -8.82 -13.39 4.66
CA HIS A 224 -8.44 -12.33 5.60
C HIS A 224 -8.21 -12.85 7.02
N ILE A 225 -7.43 -12.08 7.80
CA ILE A 225 -7.11 -12.36 9.21
C ILE A 225 -8.23 -12.01 10.20
N PHE A 226 -9.18 -11.14 9.83
CA PHE A 226 -10.24 -10.67 10.74
C PHE A 226 -11.21 -11.79 11.08
N CYS A 227 -11.69 -11.82 12.32
CA CYS A 227 -12.41 -12.95 12.91
C CYS A 227 -11.65 -14.29 12.68
N PRO A 228 -10.51 -14.50 13.35
CA PRO A 228 -9.73 -15.73 13.21
C PRO A 228 -10.40 -16.92 13.92
N ASP A 229 -10.94 -16.68 15.12
CA ASP A 229 -11.39 -17.71 16.07
C ASP A 229 -12.93 -17.83 16.15
N GLY A 230 -13.68 -17.05 15.35
CA GLY A 230 -15.14 -16.97 15.40
C GLY A 230 -15.85 -17.33 14.08
N ASP A 231 -17.15 -17.59 14.17
CA ASP A 231 -18.00 -17.94 13.04
C ASP A 231 -18.35 -16.70 12.19
N ARG A 232 -17.72 -16.58 11.03
CA ARG A 232 -17.79 -15.40 10.14
C ARG A 232 -19.16 -15.20 9.48
N ASP A 233 -20.04 -16.21 9.51
CA ASP A 233 -21.42 -16.13 9.03
C ASP A 233 -22.40 -15.69 10.13
N LYS A 234 -21.94 -15.58 11.39
CA LYS A 234 -22.72 -15.08 12.54
C LYS A 234 -22.15 -13.81 13.14
N GLU A 235 -20.83 -13.65 13.12
CA GLU A 235 -20.13 -12.50 13.69
C GLU A 235 -20.31 -11.24 12.85
N LEU A 236 -20.63 -10.12 13.51
CA LEU A 236 -20.89 -8.83 12.86
C LEU A 236 -19.60 -8.17 12.37
N ALA A 237 -19.62 -7.66 11.15
CA ALA A 237 -18.46 -7.02 10.51
C ALA A 237 -17.88 -5.88 11.35
N LEU A 238 -18.74 -4.99 11.87
CA LEU A 238 -18.36 -3.83 12.68
C LEU A 238 -17.52 -4.18 13.93
N ARG A 239 -17.73 -5.40 14.48
CA ARG A 239 -17.02 -5.89 15.67
C ARG A 239 -15.62 -6.41 15.36
N HIS A 240 -15.35 -6.88 14.14
CA HIS A 240 -14.11 -7.62 13.81
C HIS A 240 -13.26 -6.98 12.71
N VAL A 241 -13.87 -6.22 11.80
CA VAL A 241 -13.17 -5.50 10.74
C VAL A 241 -12.67 -4.17 11.30
N PRO A 242 -11.35 -3.89 11.26
CA PRO A 242 -10.80 -2.65 11.79
C PRO A 242 -11.12 -1.45 10.89
N SER A 243 -11.39 -0.31 11.54
CA SER A 243 -11.45 1.01 10.92
C SER A 243 -10.09 1.70 10.99
N PHE A 244 -9.46 1.91 9.84
CA PHE A 244 -8.20 2.60 9.63
C PHE A 244 -8.42 3.89 8.81
N PRO A 245 -7.68 4.98 9.07
CA PRO A 245 -7.67 6.16 8.21
C PRO A 245 -7.38 5.83 6.74
N ASP A 246 -8.08 6.52 5.83
CA ASP A 246 -7.95 6.43 4.37
C ASP A 246 -8.14 5.01 3.75
N ASP A 247 -8.66 4.05 4.51
CA ASP A 247 -8.79 2.64 4.08
C ASP A 247 -10.18 2.31 3.48
N PRO A 248 -10.26 1.57 2.35
CA PRO A 248 -11.55 1.22 1.72
C PRO A 248 -12.48 0.36 2.58
N LYS A 249 -11.93 -0.46 3.49
CA LYS A 249 -12.75 -1.23 4.45
C LYS A 249 -13.52 -0.28 5.36
N SER A 250 -12.84 0.75 5.86
CA SER A 250 -13.39 1.74 6.79
C SER A 250 -14.47 2.57 6.12
N ARG A 251 -14.20 3.06 4.91
CA ARG A 251 -15.20 3.70 4.06
C ARG A 251 -16.44 2.83 3.83
N PHE A 252 -16.28 1.51 3.68
CA PHE A 252 -17.43 0.62 3.53
C PHE A 252 -18.16 0.36 4.86
N LEU A 253 -17.46 0.28 6.00
CA LEU A 253 -18.10 0.25 7.33
C LEU A 253 -18.95 1.52 7.56
N ASP A 254 -18.44 2.71 7.20
CA ASP A 254 -19.18 3.97 7.30
C ASP A 254 -20.47 3.94 6.46
N VAL A 255 -20.42 3.38 5.25
CA VAL A 255 -21.60 3.18 4.38
C VAL A 255 -22.60 2.22 5.03
N LEU A 256 -22.16 1.11 5.61
CA LEU A 256 -23.06 0.18 6.31
C LEU A 256 -23.74 0.81 7.54
N VAL A 257 -23.04 1.71 8.25
CA VAL A 257 -23.62 2.49 9.35
C VAL A 257 -24.65 3.48 8.81
N ALA A 258 -24.34 4.20 7.72
CA ALA A 258 -25.29 5.12 7.08
C ALA A 258 -26.53 4.41 6.50
N GLU A 259 -26.38 3.19 6.00
CA GLU A 259 -27.47 2.33 5.51
C GLU A 259 -28.27 1.63 6.64
N GLY A 260 -27.85 1.77 7.92
CA GLY A 260 -28.50 1.10 9.06
C GLY A 260 -28.29 -0.43 9.10
N ARG A 261 -27.26 -0.91 8.42
CA ARG A 261 -26.88 -2.34 8.26
C ARG A 261 -25.77 -2.78 9.21
N ASP A 262 -25.32 -1.87 10.06
CA ASP A 262 -24.31 -2.02 11.11
C ASP A 262 -24.55 -3.22 12.03
N GLY A 263 -25.82 -3.43 12.42
CA GLY A 263 -26.24 -4.50 13.32
C GLY A 263 -26.58 -5.84 12.64
N ILE A 264 -26.40 -5.96 11.33
CA ILE A 264 -26.87 -7.13 10.54
C ILE A 264 -25.75 -7.73 9.67
N THR A 265 -24.88 -6.90 9.10
CA THR A 265 -23.88 -7.36 8.13
C THR A 265 -22.79 -8.20 8.81
N THR A 266 -22.68 -9.46 8.39
CA THR A 266 -21.69 -10.43 8.92
C THR A 266 -20.31 -10.22 8.32
N VAL A 267 -19.27 -10.80 8.91
CA VAL A 267 -17.89 -10.69 8.39
C VAL A 267 -17.78 -11.26 6.97
N ASN A 268 -18.37 -12.41 6.68
CA ASN A 268 -18.35 -12.98 5.32
C ASN A 268 -19.13 -12.11 4.33
N GLN A 269 -20.33 -11.63 4.70
CA GLN A 269 -21.13 -10.74 3.86
C GLN A 269 -20.40 -9.43 3.55
N PHE A 270 -19.69 -8.87 4.53
CA PHE A 270 -18.85 -7.68 4.33
C PHE A 270 -17.78 -7.91 3.27
N PHE A 271 -17.02 -9.01 3.32
CA PHE A 271 -15.99 -9.25 2.31
C PHE A 271 -16.56 -9.58 0.92
N ALA A 272 -17.72 -10.24 0.86
CA ALA A 272 -18.45 -10.48 -0.39
C ALA A 272 -19.00 -9.18 -1.03
N GLU A 273 -19.39 -8.18 -0.24
CA GLU A 273 -19.78 -6.87 -0.76
C GLU A 273 -18.61 -5.92 -1.01
N LEU A 274 -17.49 -6.08 -0.30
CA LEU A 274 -16.32 -5.22 -0.44
C LEU A 274 -15.72 -5.29 -1.86
N GLN A 275 -15.68 -6.47 -2.48
CA GLN A 275 -15.24 -6.63 -3.87
C GLN A 275 -16.07 -5.87 -4.90
N MET A 276 -17.30 -5.45 -4.56
CA MET A 276 -18.18 -4.68 -5.44
C MET A 276 -17.98 -3.16 -5.29
N ARG A 277 -17.05 -2.71 -4.44
CA ARG A 277 -16.76 -1.28 -4.19
C ARG A 277 -15.73 -0.75 -5.20
N GLN A 278 -15.83 0.55 -5.49
CA GLN A 278 -15.08 1.23 -6.58
C GLN A 278 -13.57 0.98 -6.58
N GLU A 279 -12.96 0.72 -5.42
CA GLU A 279 -11.53 0.44 -5.27
C GLU A 279 -11.10 -0.95 -5.80
N PHE A 280 -12.06 -1.82 -6.14
CA PHE A 280 -11.91 -3.18 -6.69
C PHE A 280 -12.61 -3.35 -8.05
N LEU A 281 -13.23 -2.30 -8.58
CA LEU A 281 -13.89 -2.31 -9.89
C LEU A 281 -12.94 -1.86 -11.01
N LEU A 282 -13.41 -1.97 -12.26
CA LEU A 282 -12.81 -1.35 -13.46
C LEU A 282 -11.35 -1.75 -13.76
N GLY A 283 -10.93 -2.94 -13.32
CA GLY A 283 -9.63 -3.53 -13.67
C GLY A 283 -8.47 -3.15 -12.73
N PHE A 284 -8.72 -2.39 -11.66
CA PHE A 284 -7.78 -2.25 -10.56
C PHE A 284 -7.66 -3.57 -9.78
N VAL A 285 -6.45 -3.93 -9.37
CA VAL A 285 -6.20 -5.12 -8.54
C VAL A 285 -5.62 -4.68 -7.20
N ALA A 286 -6.40 -4.79 -6.14
CA ALA A 286 -5.99 -4.41 -4.79
C ALA A 286 -6.04 -5.60 -3.84
N ALA A 287 -5.15 -5.61 -2.84
CA ALA A 287 -5.03 -6.71 -1.89
C ALA A 287 -5.12 -6.27 -0.43
N ILE A 288 -5.67 -7.15 0.39
CA ILE A 288 -5.62 -7.08 1.85
C ILE A 288 -4.64 -8.15 2.31
N ILE A 289 -3.55 -7.72 2.94
CA ILE A 289 -2.49 -8.61 3.43
C ILE A 289 -2.47 -8.50 4.96
N GLY A 290 -2.39 -9.65 5.64
CA GLY A 290 -2.37 -9.70 7.09
C GLY A 290 -1.59 -10.89 7.64
N ILE A 291 -0.88 -10.65 8.74
CA ILE A 291 -0.17 -11.65 9.55
C ILE A 291 -0.58 -11.45 11.01
N GLU A 292 -0.85 -12.52 11.72
CA GLU A 292 -1.18 -12.49 13.14
C GLU A 292 -0.60 -13.72 13.86
N GLY A 293 -0.03 -13.49 15.04
CA GLY A 293 0.49 -14.55 15.89
C GLY A 293 1.17 -14.01 17.14
N PHE A 294 1.74 -14.90 17.94
CA PHE A 294 2.59 -14.56 19.07
C PHE A 294 4.05 -14.48 18.62
N VAL A 295 4.77 -13.49 19.13
CA VAL A 295 6.19 -13.26 18.84
C VAL A 295 6.99 -13.63 20.08
N ASP A 296 8.01 -14.47 19.91
CA ASP A 296 8.89 -14.84 21.02
C ASP A 296 9.69 -13.61 21.47
N LYS A 297 9.45 -13.18 22.71
CA LYS A 297 10.25 -12.18 23.41
C LYS A 297 10.93 -12.83 24.60
N LYS A 298 12.26 -12.94 24.50
CA LYS A 298 13.12 -13.10 25.67
C LYS A 298 12.87 -11.91 26.60
N ALA A 299 12.66 -12.19 27.89
CA ALA A 299 12.09 -11.26 28.86
C ALA A 299 12.87 -9.94 29.09
N GLU A 300 14.10 -9.86 28.59
CA GLU A 300 15.03 -8.75 28.83
C GLU A 300 15.17 -7.75 27.66
N GLU A 301 14.63 -8.05 26.47
CA GLU A 301 14.71 -7.14 25.31
C GLU A 301 13.71 -5.97 25.40
N LYS A 302 14.00 -5.00 26.27
CA LYS A 302 13.36 -3.67 26.26
C LYS A 302 13.86 -2.83 25.08
N THR A 303 13.36 -3.16 23.89
CA THR A 303 13.56 -2.39 22.65
C THR A 303 12.52 -1.27 22.55
N SER A 304 12.90 -0.04 22.92
CA SER A 304 12.14 1.17 22.63
C SER A 304 12.79 1.98 21.50
N PHE A 305 11.96 2.57 20.64
CA PHE A 305 12.44 3.47 19.61
C PHE A 305 13.00 4.75 20.24
N ALA A 306 14.19 5.16 19.82
CA ALA A 306 14.81 6.42 20.20
C ALA A 306 14.23 7.60 19.40
N CYS A 307 12.90 7.78 19.40
CA CYS A 307 12.21 8.80 18.60
C CYS A 307 11.44 9.82 19.46
N PRO A 308 11.30 11.10 19.03
CA PRO A 308 10.50 12.08 19.73
C PRO A 308 8.99 11.77 19.62
N LEU A 309 8.29 11.83 20.76
CA LEU A 309 6.83 11.70 20.85
C LEU A 309 6.15 13.08 20.76
N LEU A 310 5.66 13.40 19.57
CA LEU A 310 5.08 14.67 19.20
C LEU A 310 3.60 14.78 19.57
N GLU A 311 3.12 16.01 19.75
CA GLU A 311 1.69 16.32 19.71
C GLU A 311 1.20 16.33 18.26
N ASN A 312 -0.05 15.93 18.01
CA ASN A 312 -0.62 15.86 16.66
C ASN A 312 -0.46 17.17 15.87
N ARG A 313 -0.64 18.35 16.50
CA ARG A 313 -0.48 19.64 15.81
C ARG A 313 0.95 19.89 15.30
N VAL A 314 1.95 19.37 16.02
CA VAL A 314 3.37 19.47 15.60
C VAL A 314 3.66 18.41 14.53
N TYR A 315 3.19 17.17 14.74
CA TYR A 315 3.28 16.10 13.75
C TYR A 315 2.69 16.50 12.41
N SER A 316 1.44 17.00 12.38
CA SER A 316 0.76 17.43 11.15
C SER A 316 1.57 18.51 10.42
N LYS A 317 2.09 19.53 11.11
CA LYS A 317 2.94 20.55 10.44
C LYS A 317 4.19 19.97 9.77
N ILE A 318 4.83 18.97 10.39
CA ILE A 318 6.02 18.30 9.84
C ILE A 318 5.63 17.38 8.67
N HIS A 319 4.52 16.64 8.81
CA HIS A 319 3.96 15.81 7.75
C HIS A 319 3.50 16.65 6.54
N ASP A 320 2.83 17.78 6.77
CA ASP A 320 2.43 18.73 5.73
C ASP A 320 3.65 19.28 4.99
N ALA A 321 4.79 19.50 5.67
CA ALA A 321 6.02 19.95 5.01
C ALA A 321 6.55 18.97 3.94
N ILE A 322 6.28 17.67 4.08
CA ILE A 322 6.59 16.65 3.05
C ILE A 322 5.45 16.49 2.03
N VAL A 323 4.19 16.32 2.46
CA VAL A 323 3.06 16.07 1.54
C VAL A 323 2.50 17.29 0.79
N THR A 324 3.00 18.50 1.06
CA THR A 324 2.70 19.72 0.28
C THR A 324 3.87 20.20 -0.58
N SER A 325 4.99 19.47 -0.61
CA SER A 325 6.19 19.83 -1.36
C SER A 325 6.28 19.10 -2.71
N ASP A 326 7.01 19.68 -3.66
CA ASP A 326 7.16 19.17 -5.04
C ASP A 326 8.41 18.27 -5.19
N TYR A 327 8.20 17.05 -5.70
CA TYR A 327 9.24 16.04 -5.97
C TYR A 327 9.32 15.67 -7.47
N SER A 328 8.93 16.57 -8.38
CA SER A 328 9.03 16.37 -9.83
C SER A 328 10.46 16.49 -10.38
N THR A 329 11.30 17.31 -9.74
CA THR A 329 12.71 17.52 -10.11
C THR A 329 13.64 17.44 -8.89
N GLU A 330 14.89 17.03 -9.10
CA GLU A 330 15.85 16.85 -8.00
C GLU A 330 16.06 18.13 -7.18
N LYS A 331 16.10 19.30 -7.83
CA LYS A 331 16.24 20.60 -7.16
C LYS A 331 15.06 20.88 -6.21
N LEU A 332 13.84 20.59 -6.63
CA LEU A 332 12.65 20.77 -5.81
C LEU A 332 12.61 19.75 -4.67
N ALA A 333 12.92 18.48 -4.96
CA ALA A 333 13.02 17.41 -3.97
C ALA A 333 14.10 17.67 -2.90
N ARG A 334 15.23 18.27 -3.28
CA ARG A 334 16.31 18.67 -2.37
C ARG A 334 15.87 19.82 -1.45
N ASN A 335 15.18 20.82 -1.99
CA ASN A 335 14.60 21.91 -1.20
C ASN A 335 13.50 21.39 -0.25
N ALA A 336 12.65 20.47 -0.72
CA ALA A 336 11.64 19.80 0.09
C ALA A 336 12.26 18.99 1.25
N THR A 337 13.34 18.28 0.96
CA THR A 337 14.11 17.52 1.97
C THR A 337 14.74 18.44 3.00
N ALA A 338 15.35 19.56 2.59
CA ALA A 338 15.90 20.55 3.51
C ALA A 338 14.83 21.14 4.44
N LYS A 339 13.72 21.63 3.88
CA LYS A 339 12.57 22.19 4.64
C LYS A 339 11.99 21.19 5.65
N PHE A 340 11.90 19.91 5.27
CA PHE A 340 11.43 18.85 6.18
C PHE A 340 12.43 18.60 7.32
N ILE A 341 13.73 18.51 7.01
CA ILE A 341 14.79 18.31 8.01
C ILE A 341 14.90 19.49 8.99
N GLU A 342 14.73 20.72 8.53
CA GLU A 342 14.70 21.93 9.37
C GLU A 342 13.55 21.91 10.39
N ALA A 343 12.41 21.30 10.04
CA ALA A 343 11.25 21.17 10.92
C ALA A 343 11.36 20.01 11.93
N LEU A 344 12.34 19.10 11.77
CA LEU A 344 12.50 17.92 12.61
C LEU A 344 13.28 18.19 13.91
N PRO A 345 12.89 17.59 15.05
CA PRO A 345 13.74 17.56 16.24
C PRO A 345 15.02 16.77 15.95
N LYS A 346 16.19 17.26 16.40
CA LYS A 346 17.48 16.56 16.21
C LYS A 346 17.47 15.10 16.70
N SER A 347 16.67 14.80 17.72
CA SER A 347 16.51 13.45 18.28
C SER A 347 15.73 12.47 17.38
N SER A 348 15.14 12.91 16.26
CA SER A 348 14.55 11.98 15.27
C SER A 348 15.57 11.42 14.29
N GLN A 349 16.80 11.94 14.26
CA GLN A 349 17.77 11.65 13.21
C GLN A 349 18.71 10.51 13.63
N HIS A 350 18.74 9.46 12.82
CA HIS A 350 19.61 8.30 13.03
C HIS A 350 20.55 8.16 11.83
N ILE A 351 21.85 8.39 12.07
CA ILE A 351 22.89 8.27 11.06
C ILE A 351 23.28 6.80 10.91
N ILE A 352 23.20 6.27 9.69
CA ILE A 352 23.43 4.86 9.40
C ILE A 352 24.45 4.73 8.27
N ARG A 353 25.61 4.17 8.59
CA ARG A 353 26.59 3.77 7.57
C ARG A 353 26.22 2.39 7.03
N GLY A 354 26.01 2.28 5.73
CA GLY A 354 25.72 1.00 5.09
C GLY A 354 26.91 0.03 5.17
N ARG A 355 26.58 -1.26 5.16
CA ARG A 355 27.49 -2.41 5.22
C ARG A 355 27.21 -3.45 4.15
N GLN A 356 26.19 -3.25 3.31
CA GLN A 356 25.95 -4.11 2.16
C GLN A 356 27.04 -3.86 1.12
N GLU A 357 27.75 -4.92 0.73
CA GLU A 357 28.80 -4.82 -0.29
C GLU A 357 28.20 -4.37 -1.63
N ILE A 358 28.87 -3.42 -2.27
CA ILE A 358 28.52 -2.98 -3.62
C ILE A 358 29.05 -4.04 -4.59
N SER A 359 28.15 -4.79 -5.22
CA SER A 359 28.52 -5.64 -6.35
C SER A 359 28.90 -4.76 -7.54
N LYS A 360 30.22 -4.60 -7.76
CA LYS A 360 30.76 -3.89 -8.93
C LYS A 360 30.17 -4.48 -10.20
N ALA A 361 29.43 -3.67 -10.95
CA ALA A 361 28.90 -4.08 -12.24
C ALA A 361 30.04 -4.12 -13.28
N GLY A 362 30.50 -5.33 -13.62
CA GLY A 362 31.28 -5.57 -14.83
C GLY A 362 32.66 -6.20 -14.66
N SER A 363 32.71 -7.52 -14.47
CA SER A 363 33.70 -8.38 -15.12
C SER A 363 33.19 -9.83 -15.20
N GLU A 364 33.37 -10.46 -16.38
CA GLU A 364 33.33 -11.91 -16.67
C GLU A 364 32.01 -12.71 -16.55
N GLY A 365 31.02 -12.33 -15.72
CA GLY A 365 29.84 -13.18 -15.49
C GLY A 365 28.70 -13.18 -16.55
N ASP A 366 28.53 -12.12 -17.35
CA ASP A 366 27.29 -11.90 -18.13
C ASP A 366 27.38 -12.28 -19.64
N ALA A 367 28.58 -12.59 -20.13
CA ALA A 367 28.76 -13.08 -21.50
C ALA A 367 28.27 -14.54 -21.66
N ASP A 368 28.66 -15.40 -20.72
CA ASP A 368 28.38 -16.84 -20.75
C ASP A 368 26.88 -17.15 -20.55
N ARG A 369 26.20 -16.33 -19.74
CA ARG A 369 24.75 -16.44 -19.52
C ARG A 369 23.93 -16.13 -20.79
N LYS A 370 24.42 -15.28 -21.69
CA LYS A 370 23.72 -14.94 -22.95
C LYS A 370 23.88 -16.03 -24.01
N GLN A 371 25.00 -16.77 -24.03
CA GLN A 371 25.14 -17.93 -24.92
C GLN A 371 24.25 -19.11 -24.48
N ARG A 372 24.12 -19.36 -23.17
CA ARG A 372 23.36 -20.50 -22.64
C ARG A 372 21.84 -20.47 -22.88
N VAL A 373 21.26 -19.31 -23.20
CA VAL A 373 19.81 -19.15 -23.39
C VAL A 373 19.36 -19.41 -24.85
N GLN A 374 20.27 -19.44 -25.82
CA GLN A 374 19.92 -19.69 -27.23
C GLN A 374 19.83 -21.18 -27.62
N GLN A 375 20.16 -22.12 -26.72
CA GLN A 375 20.10 -23.57 -26.99
C GLN A 375 19.06 -24.30 -26.12
N ILE A 376 17.77 -24.07 -26.38
CA ILE A 376 16.71 -25.02 -26.02
C ILE A 376 15.84 -25.27 -27.27
N ASN A 377 15.68 -26.54 -27.61
CA ASN A 377 15.16 -26.99 -28.91
C ASN A 377 13.67 -26.72 -29.10
N VAL A 378 13.31 -26.19 -30.27
CA VAL A 378 11.94 -26.29 -30.81
C VAL A 378 11.86 -27.55 -31.67
N ILE A 379 11.17 -28.59 -31.19
CA ILE A 379 10.76 -29.74 -32.00
C ILE A 379 9.29 -29.55 -32.34
N GLY A 380 8.97 -29.38 -33.63
CA GLY A 380 7.60 -29.17 -34.09
C GLY A 380 7.46 -29.27 -35.61
N GLY A 381 7.11 -30.47 -36.08
CA GLY A 381 6.41 -30.76 -37.34
C GLY A 381 6.73 -29.91 -38.58
N GLY A 382 7.52 -30.44 -39.50
CA GLY A 382 7.85 -29.75 -40.75
C GLY A 382 6.67 -29.58 -41.71
N LEU A 383 6.72 -28.51 -42.51
CA LEU A 383 5.98 -28.42 -43.77
C LEU A 383 6.88 -27.80 -44.85
N VAL A 384 7.48 -28.66 -45.68
CA VAL A 384 8.34 -28.22 -46.78
C VAL A 384 7.49 -27.64 -47.91
N ARG A 385 7.66 -26.34 -48.21
CA ARG A 385 7.29 -25.78 -49.51
C ARG A 385 8.49 -25.14 -50.21
N LYS A 386 8.52 -25.36 -51.52
CA LYS A 386 9.67 -25.28 -52.43
C LYS A 386 10.09 -23.82 -52.67
N ARG A 387 11.39 -23.50 -52.51
CA ARG A 387 11.97 -22.24 -53.01
C ARG A 387 12.04 -22.28 -54.54
N THR A 388 11.51 -21.26 -55.21
CA THR A 388 11.89 -20.88 -56.57
C THR A 388 13.07 -19.91 -56.53
N LYS A 389 13.99 -20.01 -57.51
CA LYS A 389 15.18 -19.14 -57.64
C LYS A 389 14.82 -17.79 -58.28
N PRO A 390 15.61 -16.72 -58.04
CA PRO A 390 15.37 -15.40 -58.60
C PRO A 390 15.80 -15.30 -60.08
N ALA A 391 15.21 -14.35 -60.80
CA ALA A 391 15.65 -13.91 -62.13
C ALA A 391 16.05 -12.42 -62.09
N HIS A 392 17.05 -12.06 -62.89
CA HIS A 392 17.71 -10.75 -62.87
C HIS A 392 17.00 -9.70 -63.74
N THR A 393 16.99 -8.46 -63.24
CA THR A 393 17.30 -7.21 -63.97
C THR A 393 16.55 -6.88 -65.28
N ARG A 394 15.74 -5.80 -65.27
CA ARG A 394 15.97 -4.64 -66.17
C ARG A 394 15.21 -3.37 -65.76
N THR A 395 15.68 -2.26 -66.32
CA THR A 395 15.44 -0.86 -65.94
C THR A 395 14.47 -0.15 -66.90
N THR A 396 14.01 1.06 -66.53
CA THR A 396 13.23 2.06 -67.31
C THR A 396 11.78 1.63 -67.67
N PHE A 397 10.78 2.51 -67.82
CA PHE A 397 10.72 3.94 -68.16
C PHE A 397 9.76 4.77 -67.27
N ALA A 398 9.73 6.09 -67.49
CA ALA A 398 8.94 7.05 -66.71
C ALA A 398 7.69 7.59 -67.45
N ARG A 399 6.77 8.18 -66.66
CA ARG A 399 5.85 9.29 -67.00
C ARG A 399 4.66 8.99 -67.93
N GLN A 400 3.43 9.14 -67.41
CA GLN A 400 2.51 10.23 -67.82
C GLN A 400 1.27 10.34 -66.88
N GLN A 401 0.61 11.50 -66.94
CA GLN A 401 -0.56 11.93 -66.17
C GLN A 401 -1.85 11.78 -67.01
N ALA A 402 -3.04 11.71 -66.38
CA ALA A 402 -4.36 12.22 -66.83
C ALA A 402 -5.51 11.46 -66.09
N THR A 403 -6.19 12.04 -65.09
CA THR A 403 -7.44 12.86 -65.14
C THR A 403 -8.77 12.08 -65.07
N ASN A 404 -9.80 12.76 -64.55
CA ASN A 404 -11.23 12.36 -64.36
C ASN A 404 -11.49 11.59 -63.04
N ALA A 405 -12.13 12.13 -62.00
CA ALA A 405 -13.14 13.20 -61.86
C ALA A 405 -14.57 12.81 -62.31
N HIS A 406 -15.38 12.36 -61.34
CA HIS A 406 -16.80 12.68 -61.30
C HIS A 406 -17.26 12.84 -59.86
N ASN A 407 -17.92 13.98 -59.59
CA ASN A 407 -18.48 14.37 -58.31
C ASN A 407 -19.97 14.61 -58.55
N GLY A 408 -20.84 14.21 -57.62
CA GLY A 408 -22.30 14.37 -57.76
C GLY A 408 -22.91 14.85 -56.47
N SER A 409 -23.25 16.13 -56.40
CA SER A 409 -23.84 16.78 -55.23
C SER A 409 -24.85 17.86 -55.63
N GLY A 410 -26.03 17.83 -55.01
CA GLY A 410 -26.98 18.95 -54.85
C GLY A 410 -27.68 18.71 -53.52
N GLU A 411 -27.66 19.64 -52.55
CA GLU A 411 -28.51 20.85 -52.48
C GLU A 411 -30.01 20.50 -52.47
N SER A 412 -30.87 21.00 -51.56
CA SER A 412 -30.89 22.37 -51.01
C SER A 412 -31.82 22.57 -49.76
N GLN A 413 -31.36 23.40 -48.81
CA GLN A 413 -32.05 24.56 -48.19
C GLN A 413 -33.31 24.48 -47.27
N GLN A 414 -33.23 25.28 -46.17
CA GLN A 414 -34.29 26.11 -45.51
C GLN A 414 -35.50 25.43 -44.81
N ALA A 415 -36.29 26.05 -43.89
CA ALA A 415 -36.05 27.09 -42.87
C ALA A 415 -37.31 27.27 -41.94
N THR A 416 -37.12 27.85 -40.74
CA THR A 416 -38.08 28.70 -39.95
C THR A 416 -39.42 28.19 -39.33
N ARG A 417 -39.56 28.49 -38.01
CA ARG A 417 -40.67 29.18 -37.27
C ARG A 417 -41.96 28.46 -36.76
N THR A 418 -42.32 28.84 -35.50
CA THR A 418 -43.67 29.05 -34.85
C THR A 418 -44.67 27.87 -34.79
N ASP A 419 -45.63 27.72 -33.86
CA ASP A 419 -46.17 28.46 -32.67
C ASP A 419 -46.38 27.42 -31.51
N GLN A 420 -46.55 27.71 -30.21
CA GLN A 420 -47.49 28.54 -29.43
C GLN A 420 -49.00 28.14 -29.46
N THR A 421 -49.44 27.41 -28.42
CA THR A 421 -50.78 27.38 -27.76
C THR A 421 -50.65 26.38 -26.60
N ASP A 422 -50.88 26.64 -25.30
CA ASP A 422 -51.83 27.48 -24.53
C ASP A 422 -53.20 26.81 -24.24
N ARG A 423 -53.76 27.11 -23.05
CA ARG A 423 -54.89 26.49 -22.31
C ARG A 423 -54.54 25.18 -21.55
N GLY A 424 -54.86 25.02 -20.26
CA GLY A 424 -55.43 25.95 -19.27
C GLY A 424 -55.73 25.24 -17.93
N SER A 425 -55.90 26.04 -16.86
CA SER A 425 -57.01 25.98 -15.85
C SER A 425 -57.44 24.61 -15.28
N ASP A 426 -57.56 24.36 -13.96
CA ASP A 426 -57.73 25.26 -12.78
C ASP A 426 -57.32 24.56 -11.45
N ASP A 427 -57.26 25.34 -10.35
CA ASP A 427 -57.72 25.08 -8.95
C ASP A 427 -57.70 23.64 -8.36
N THR A 428 -57.49 23.34 -7.07
CA THR A 428 -57.40 24.04 -5.76
C THR A 428 -56.62 23.10 -4.79
N GLU A 429 -56.27 23.38 -3.52
CA GLU A 429 -56.48 24.50 -2.58
C GLU A 429 -55.20 24.66 -1.70
N ALA A 430 -55.29 25.31 -0.53
CA ALA A 430 -54.25 25.35 0.49
C ALA A 430 -54.59 24.49 1.72
N SER A 431 -53.57 24.06 2.49
CA SER A 431 -53.73 23.94 3.95
C SER A 431 -52.40 23.96 4.70
N LYS A 432 -52.38 24.77 5.77
CA LYS A 432 -51.19 25.16 6.53
C LYS A 432 -51.53 25.29 8.02
N LYS A 433 -51.13 24.31 8.83
CA LYS A 433 -51.07 24.32 10.32
C LYS A 433 -49.90 23.39 10.68
N MET A 434 -48.80 23.76 11.35
CA MET A 434 -48.49 24.73 12.42
C MET A 434 -48.91 24.28 13.83
N LYS A 435 -47.89 23.94 14.65
CA LYS A 435 -47.84 23.78 16.12
C LYS A 435 -48.82 22.81 16.80
N VAL A 436 -48.29 21.79 17.49
CA VAL A 436 -47.70 21.94 18.84
C VAL A 436 -46.31 21.28 18.85
#